data_AF-A0A0C9VZG9-F1
#
_entry.id   AF-A0A0C9VZG9-F1
#
_cell.length_a   1.000
_cell.length_b   1.000
_cell.length_c   1.000
_cell.angle_alpha   90.00
_cell.angle_beta   90.00
_cell.angle_gamma   90.00
#
_symmetry.space_group_name_H-M   'P 1'
#
loop_
_entity.id
_entity.type
_entity.pdbx_description
1 polymer ?
#
loop_
_entity_poly.entity_id
_entity_poly.type
_entity_poly.pdbx_seq_one_letter_code
_entity_poly.pdbx_strand_id
1 'polypeptide(L)' 'SLIETIRATLTRLHQKGYVHGDVRDTNIMVSRSNKAKFMLVDFDWAGKIGEVRYPMNVN' A
#
# COMPACT_ATOMS: atom_id res chain seq x y z
N SER A 1 -8.47 10.61 -10.62
CA SER A 1 -8.35 11.24 -9.28
C SER A 1 -7.20 10.60 -8.52
N LEU A 2 -6.75 11.16 -7.39
CA LEU A 2 -5.70 10.58 -6.57
C LEU A 2 -6.03 9.13 -6.14
N ILE A 3 -7.28 8.87 -5.74
CA ILE A 3 -7.75 7.53 -5.36
C ILE A 3 -7.57 6.53 -6.50
N GLU A 4 -7.93 6.89 -7.74
CA GLU A 4 -7.75 6.00 -8.89
C GLU A 4 -6.28 5.69 -9.17
N THR A 5 -5.37 6.65 -8.97
CA THR A 5 -3.92 6.41 -9.12
C THR A 5 -3.37 5.50 -8.01
N ILE A 6 -3.87 5.63 -6.78
CA ILE A 6 -3.55 4.73 -5.68
C ILE A 6 -4.02 3.32 -6.00
N ARG A 7 -5.29 3.15 -6.41
CA ARG A 7 -5.85 1.86 -6.81
C ARG A 7 -5.05 1.21 -7.93
N ALA A 8 -4.72 1.95 -8.99
CA ALA A 8 -3.91 1.43 -10.08
C ALA A 8 -2.51 0.97 -9.63
N THR A 9 -1.91 1.69 -8.68
CA THR A 9 -0.60 1.33 -8.12
C THR A 9 -0.66 0.06 -7.28
N LEU A 10 -1.69 -0.08 -6.44
CA LEU A 10 -1.93 -1.31 -5.65
C LEU A 10 -2.22 -2.50 -6.56
N THR A 11 -3.04 -2.32 -7.59
CA THR A 11 -3.26 -3.35 -8.62
C THR A 11 -1.95 -3.81 -9.26
N ARG A 12 -1.05 -2.86 -9.57
CA ARG A 12 0.27 -3.19 -10.15
C ARG A 12 1.16 -3.94 -9.16
N LEU A 13 1.10 -3.64 -7.86
CA LEU A 13 1.79 -4.42 -6.84
C LEU A 13 1.25 -5.85 -6.77
N HIS A 14 -0.07 -6.00 -6.76
CA HIS A 14 -0.72 -7.32 -6.74
C HIS A 14 -0.37 -8.16 -7.97
N GLN A 15 -0.38 -7.55 -9.17
CA GLN A 15 0.05 -8.20 -10.41
C GLN A 15 1.51 -8.68 -10.37
N LYS A 16 2.35 -8.03 -9.57
CA LYS A 16 3.74 -8.44 -9.33
C LYS A 16 3.88 -9.47 -8.19
N GLY A 17 2.78 -9.89 -7.59
CA GLY A 17 2.75 -10.89 -6.52
C GLY A 17 2.99 -10.31 -5.13
N TYR A 18 2.87 -8.99 -4.93
CA TYR A 18 3.12 -8.34 -3.64
C TYR A 18 1.89 -7.64 -3.10
N VAL A 19 1.73 -7.64 -1.78
CA VAL A 19 0.76 -6.83 -1.04
C VAL A 19 1.49 -5.93 -0.04
N HIS A 20 0.87 -4.79 0.30
CA HIS A 20 1.37 -3.91 1.36
C HIS A 20 0.97 -4.37 2.76
N GLY A 21 -0.19 -5.02 2.91
CA GLY A 21 -0.69 -5.52 4.19
C GLY A 21 -1.34 -4.48 5.12
N ASP A 22 -1.07 -3.18 4.96
CA ASP A 22 -1.65 -2.14 5.83
C ASP A 22 -1.97 -0.85 5.05
N VAL A 23 -2.89 -0.95 4.08
CA VAL A 23 -3.28 0.21 3.28
C VAL A 23 -4.33 1.02 4.03
N ARG A 24 -3.91 2.17 4.55
CA ARG A 24 -4.73 3.17 5.25
C ARG A 24 -4.24 4.58 4.94
N ASP A 25 -5.07 5.58 5.18
CA ASP A 25 -4.76 6.98 4.91
C ASP A 25 -3.48 7.47 5.62
N THR A 26 -3.23 7.01 6.84
CA THR A 26 -2.00 7.32 7.60
C THR A 26 -0.73 6.77 6.95
N ASN A 27 -0.85 5.72 6.12
CA ASN A 27 0.27 5.07 5.44
C ASN A 27 0.41 5.56 3.97
N ILE A 28 -0.32 6.63 3.60
CA ILE A 28 -0.27 7.24 2.27
C ILE A 28 0.16 8.70 2.41
N MET A 29 1.40 8.99 2.02
CA MET A 29 1.91 10.36 1.99
C MET A 29 1.58 11.02 0.66
N VAL A 30 0.92 12.19 0.69
CA VAL A 30 0.62 12.98 -0.51
C VAL A 30 1.57 14.18 -0.57
N SER A 31 2.12 14.46 -1.75
CA SER A 31 3.01 15.61 -1.93
C SER A 31 2.29 16.92 -1.64
N ARG A 32 2.97 17.83 -0.92
CA ARG A 32 2.48 19.18 -0.64
C ARG A 32 2.46 20.05 -1.90
N SER A 33 3.43 19.88 -2.79
CA SER A 33 3.58 20.67 -4.03
C SER A 33 2.80 20.09 -5.21
N ASN A 34 2.53 18.78 -5.20
CA ASN A 34 1.77 18.12 -6.25
C ASN A 34 0.80 17.09 -5.66
N LYS A 35 -0.47 17.48 -5.52
CA LYS A 35 -1.53 16.64 -4.94
C LYS A 35 -1.87 15.37 -5.74
N ALA A 36 -1.34 15.23 -6.96
CA ALA A 36 -1.47 14.01 -7.75
C ALA A 36 -0.36 12.98 -7.47
N LYS A 37 0.70 13.35 -6.73
CA LYS A 37 1.78 12.45 -6.36
C LYS A 37 1.59 11.96 -4.92
N PHE A 38 1.77 10.66 -4.74
CA PHE A 38 1.76 10.02 -3.43
C PHE A 38 2.88 8.99 -3.30
N MET A 39 3.09 8.53 -2.07
CA MET A 39 3.99 7.45 -1.70
C MET A 39 3.29 6.57 -0.67
N LEU A 40 3.43 5.25 -0.83
CA LEU A 40 3.07 4.29 0.22
C LEU A 40 4.26 4.18 1.19
N VAL A 41 3.97 4.13 2.47
CA VAL A 41 4.96 3.99 3.55
C VAL A 41 4.47 2.94 4.55
N ASP A 42 5.33 2.52 5.48
CA ASP A 42 5.02 1.49 6.50
C ASP A 42 4.80 0.09 5.88
N PHE A 43 5.90 -0.53 5.43
CA PHE A 43 5.90 -1.84 4.76
C PHE A 43 6.10 -3.03 5.70
N ASP A 44 5.89 -2.86 7.01
CA ASP A 44 6.17 -3.92 7.99
C ASP A 44 5.28 -5.16 7.79
N TRP A 45 4.10 -5.00 7.19
CA TRP A 45 3.18 -6.10 6.85
C TRP A 45 3.18 -6.44 5.35
N ALA A 46 4.11 -5.87 4.59
CA ALA A 46 4.21 -6.12 3.17
C ALA A 46 4.91 -7.44 2.89
N GLY A 47 4.56 -8.06 1.78
CA GLY A 47 5.20 -9.31 1.37
C GLY A 47 4.54 -9.94 0.16
N LYS A 48 4.96 -11.16 -0.15
CA LYS A 48 4.41 -11.90 -1.28
C LYS A 48 3.02 -12.45 -0.97
N ILE A 49 2.13 -12.34 -1.94
CA ILE A 49 0.77 -12.90 -1.87
C ILE A 49 0.86 -14.41 -1.67
N GLY A 50 0.08 -14.92 -0.72
CA GLY A 50 0.07 -16.35 -0.39
C GLY A 50 1.17 -16.77 0.59
N GLU A 51 2.24 -15.99 0.75
CA GLU A 51 3.33 -16.25 1.70
C GLU A 51 3.19 -15.41 2.99
N VAL A 52 3.00 -14.10 2.87
CA VAL A 52 2.87 -13.21 4.04
C VAL A 52 1.56 -13.46 4.78
N ARG A 53 1.62 -13.39 6.12
CA ARG A 53 0.46 -13.53 7.02
C ARG A 53 0.59 -12.50 8.13
N TYR A 54 -0.55 -12.00 8.60
CA TYR A 54 -0.56 -11.22 9.84
C TYR A 54 -0.13 -12.10 11.01
N PRO A 55 0.61 -11.56 11.99
CA PRO A 55 0.83 -12.24 13.26
C PRO A 55 -0.51 -12.63 13.89
N MET A 56 -0.55 -13.74 14.63
CA MET A 56 -1.81 -14.19 15.26
C MET A 56 -2.36 -13.22 16.32
N ASN A 57 -1.53 -12.28 16.80
CA ASN A 57 -1.80 -11.45 17.97
C ASN A 57 -1.76 -9.95 17.64
N VAL A 58 -2.39 -9.54 16.54
CA VAL A 58 -2.56 -8.12 16.20
C VAL A 58 -3.91 -7.63 16.74
N ASN A 59 -3.89 -6.51 17.48
CA ASN A 59 -5.07 -5.89 18.11
C ASN A 59 -5.97 -5.17 17.11
#